data_AF-A0A9X4H0A7-F1
#
_entry.id   AF-A0A9X4H0A7-F1
#
_cell.length_a   1.000
_cell.length_b   1.000
_cell.length_c   1.000
_cell.angle_alpha   90.00
_cell.angle_beta   90.00
_cell.angle_gamma   90.00
#
_symmetry.space_group_name_H-M   'P 1'
#
loop_
_entity.id
_entity.type
_entity.pdbx_description
1 polymer ?
#
loop_
_entity_poly.entity_id
_entity_poly.type
_entity_poly.pdbx_seq_one_letter_code
_entity_poly.pdbx_strand_id
1 'polypeptide(L)'
;MKSQLLDKEICEFYGQELLELLEVRSQGVVPWSERVMHKRNSLLYPVYYLLLMRFLAGSAEDFFTKQHGVAHPYGAGPWPCRNPVCPYYLKDVISELSPLVQFASRHQATFTCPHCGFAYRRSRERPKSKQYSDQIDAMDYGWLWMDTFKKMMKSGATIMHITEKLHCGFLTVKRLGVELGFFPADQLPKKKPYIYYERKTVPEPAPKPTSKDYYRAQWLQVMKDNPDSSRSFLIKRYPGIYKWLRENDVDWYEANAPKSKRYTVRNWANNDDDSLEKARAAVAYLKSLPGRPVWINRRSVEKYGGLNNLYKNLAKGYLPKTQAYLDEALETDEEWRKRKIQWAVKELYDSGRNLLLPQIQVKASISHKLFIPLEVFTRDYIEQLQK
;
A
#
# COMPACT_ATOMS: atom_id res chain seq x y z
N MET A 1 12.39 -2.82 -25.58
CA MET A 1 11.44 -2.53 -26.68
C MET A 1 11.77 -1.23 -27.42
N LYS A 2 11.66 -0.02 -26.84
CA LYS A 2 12.05 1.22 -27.56
C LYS A 2 13.57 1.34 -27.81
N SER A 3 14.43 0.88 -26.90
CA SER A 3 15.90 0.90 -27.09
C SER A 3 16.38 -0.03 -28.21
N GLN A 4 15.80 -1.23 -28.29
CA GLN A 4 16.12 -2.23 -29.33
C GLN A 4 15.66 -1.83 -30.74
N LEU A 5 14.55 -1.09 -30.85
CA LEU A 5 14.10 -0.52 -32.13
C LEU A 5 15.07 0.56 -32.62
N LEU A 6 15.48 1.48 -31.73
CA LEU A 6 16.46 2.52 -32.04
C LEU A 6 17.81 1.94 -32.46
N ASP A 7 18.30 0.91 -31.77
CA ASP A 7 19.56 0.25 -32.13
C ASP A 7 19.52 -0.32 -33.55
N LYS A 8 18.41 -0.97 -33.91
CA LYS A 8 18.21 -1.52 -35.26
C LYS A 8 18.21 -0.41 -36.32
N GLU A 9 17.46 0.66 -36.11
CA GLU A 9 17.39 1.80 -37.04
C GLU A 9 18.74 2.48 -37.23
N ILE A 10 19.52 2.63 -36.15
CA ILE A 10 20.87 3.19 -36.21
C ILE A 10 21.83 2.25 -36.96
N CYS A 11 21.73 0.93 -36.72
CA CYS A 11 22.55 -0.06 -37.43
C CYS A 11 22.24 -0.08 -38.94
N GLU A 12 20.95 0.03 -39.31
CA GLU A 12 20.53 0.13 -40.71
C GLU A 12 21.01 1.44 -41.35
N PHE A 13 21.01 2.55 -40.62
CA PHE A 13 21.43 3.86 -41.14
C PHE A 13 22.94 3.92 -41.45
N TYR A 14 23.79 3.36 -40.58
CA TYR A 14 25.25 3.43 -40.75
C TYR A 14 25.85 2.24 -41.50
N GLY A 15 25.16 1.11 -41.51
CA GLY A 15 25.69 -0.15 -42.02
C GLY A 15 26.72 -0.77 -41.07
N GLN A 16 26.86 -2.09 -41.17
CA GLN A 16 27.71 -2.88 -40.26
C GLN A 16 29.20 -2.57 -40.45
N GLU A 17 29.65 -2.37 -41.69
CA GLU A 17 31.05 -2.12 -42.04
C GLU A 17 31.62 -0.85 -41.37
N LEU A 18 30.87 0.26 -41.43
CA LEU A 18 31.28 1.52 -40.81
C LEU A 18 31.29 1.42 -39.28
N LEU A 19 30.31 0.72 -38.69
CA LEU A 19 30.25 0.55 -37.24
C LEU A 19 31.39 -0.34 -36.72
N GLU A 20 31.78 -1.36 -37.47
CA GLU A 20 32.95 -2.19 -37.17
C GLU A 20 34.25 -1.41 -37.27
N LEU A 21 34.41 -0.60 -38.33
CA LEU A 21 35.58 0.27 -38.52
C LEU A 21 35.77 1.26 -37.35
N LEU A 22 34.68 1.78 -36.80
CA LEU A 22 34.71 2.73 -35.68
C LEU A 22 34.79 2.04 -34.31
N GLU A 23 34.93 0.70 -34.27
CA GLU A 23 34.88 -0.12 -33.06
C GLU A 23 33.60 0.06 -32.23
N VAL A 24 32.52 0.44 -32.90
CA VAL A 24 31.21 0.70 -32.32
C VAL A 24 30.45 -0.63 -32.28
N ARG A 25 30.73 -1.45 -31.25
CA ARG A 25 30.11 -2.77 -31.11
C ARG A 25 28.59 -2.65 -30.90
N SER A 26 27.82 -3.02 -31.93
CA SER A 26 26.38 -3.31 -31.84
C SER A 26 26.11 -4.68 -31.19
N GLN A 27 27.06 -5.61 -31.31
CA GLN A 27 26.97 -6.98 -30.81
C GLN A 27 27.52 -7.09 -29.37
N GLY A 28 26.69 -7.50 -28.40
CA GLY A 28 27.06 -7.70 -27.00
C GLY A 28 25.86 -7.65 -26.03
N VAL A 29 26.10 -7.83 -24.72
CA VAL A 29 25.03 -7.86 -23.69
C VAL A 29 24.25 -6.53 -23.62
N VAL A 30 24.90 -5.41 -23.95
CA VAL A 30 24.28 -4.07 -24.05
C VAL A 30 24.90 -3.35 -25.27
N PRO A 31 24.13 -3.08 -26.34
CA PRO A 31 24.58 -2.33 -27.51
C PRO A 31 25.06 -0.92 -27.14
N TRP A 32 25.97 -0.34 -27.94
CA TRP A 32 26.50 1.00 -27.68
C TRP A 32 25.40 2.08 -27.62
N SER A 33 24.37 1.98 -28.47
CA SER A 33 23.22 2.89 -28.51
C SER A 33 22.46 2.90 -27.17
N GLU A 34 22.32 1.72 -26.55
CA GLU A 34 21.70 1.56 -25.24
C GLU A 34 22.60 2.12 -24.12
N ARG A 35 23.93 2.02 -24.24
CA ARG A 35 24.88 2.61 -23.27
C ARG A 35 24.78 4.13 -23.23
N VAL A 36 24.63 4.78 -24.40
CA VAL A 36 24.45 6.24 -24.50
C VAL A 36 23.15 6.68 -23.83
N MET A 37 22.09 5.88 -23.90
CA MET A 37 20.77 6.24 -23.40
C MET A 37 20.54 5.94 -21.91
N HIS A 38 21.28 4.99 -21.31
CA HIS A 38 20.93 4.44 -19.99
C HIS A 38 21.88 4.79 -18.83
N LYS A 39 23.10 5.29 -19.05
CA LYS A 39 24.05 5.62 -17.95
C LYS A 39 24.42 7.10 -17.91
N ARG A 40 24.02 7.78 -16.83
CA ARG A 40 24.38 9.19 -16.57
C ARG A 40 25.82 9.41 -16.10
N ASN A 41 26.52 8.35 -15.67
CA ASN A 41 27.83 8.43 -15.01
C ASN A 41 28.89 7.47 -15.59
N SER A 42 28.85 7.15 -16.88
CA SER A 42 29.93 6.39 -17.54
C SER A 42 30.68 7.27 -18.54
N LEU A 43 32.01 7.18 -18.56
CA LEU A 43 32.82 7.71 -19.64
C LEU A 43 32.42 6.99 -20.93
N LEU A 44 31.80 7.72 -21.86
CA LEU A 44 31.43 7.23 -23.18
C LEU A 44 32.36 7.84 -24.22
N TYR A 45 32.68 7.09 -25.27
CA TYR A 45 33.54 7.56 -26.34
C TYR A 45 32.87 8.69 -27.13
N PRO A 46 33.58 9.80 -27.44
CA PRO A 46 33.03 10.92 -28.21
C PRO A 46 32.34 10.52 -29.52
N VAL A 47 32.87 9.49 -30.19
CA VAL A 47 32.32 8.95 -31.45
C VAL A 47 30.86 8.51 -31.31
N TYR A 48 30.43 8.01 -30.14
CA TYR A 48 29.05 7.59 -29.92
C TYR A 48 28.07 8.78 -29.97
N TYR A 49 28.49 9.93 -29.42
CA TYR A 49 27.67 11.15 -29.48
C TYR A 49 27.60 11.70 -30.90
N LEU A 50 28.71 11.69 -31.65
CA LEU A 50 28.74 12.15 -33.03
C LEU A 50 27.84 11.31 -33.94
N LEU A 51 27.89 9.99 -33.80
CA LEU A 51 27.00 9.07 -34.52
C LEU A 51 25.54 9.29 -34.14
N LEU A 52 25.23 9.52 -32.87
CA LEU A 52 23.85 9.79 -32.46
C LEU A 52 23.36 11.15 -33.00
N MET A 53 24.17 12.20 -32.91
CA MET A 53 23.83 13.53 -33.43
C MET A 53 23.60 13.50 -34.94
N ARG A 54 24.48 12.84 -35.70
CA ARG A 54 24.32 12.67 -37.14
C ARG A 54 23.09 11.84 -37.51
N PHE A 55 22.75 10.81 -36.74
CA PHE A 55 21.54 10.02 -36.96
C PHE A 55 20.27 10.86 -36.72
N LEU A 56 20.25 11.65 -35.64
CA LEU A 56 19.08 12.44 -35.25
C LEU A 56 18.88 13.72 -36.08
N ALA A 57 19.97 14.36 -36.50
CA ALA A 57 19.95 15.71 -37.07
C ALA A 57 20.75 15.87 -38.38
N GLY A 58 21.35 14.79 -38.90
CA GLY A 58 22.18 14.82 -40.11
C GLY A 58 23.64 15.26 -39.87
N SER A 59 23.88 16.11 -38.86
CA SER A 59 25.24 16.50 -38.42
C SER A 59 25.26 16.96 -36.96
N ALA A 60 26.46 17.07 -36.38
CA ALA A 60 26.62 17.64 -35.05
C ALA A 60 26.26 19.14 -35.02
N GLU A 61 26.59 19.89 -36.08
CA GLU A 61 26.23 21.30 -36.20
C GLU A 61 24.70 21.48 -36.26
N ASP A 62 24.03 20.70 -37.09
CA ASP A 62 22.57 20.73 -37.24
C ASP A 62 21.88 20.35 -35.92
N PHE A 63 22.44 19.40 -35.17
CA PHE A 63 21.93 19.01 -33.87
C PHE A 63 21.84 20.18 -32.88
N PHE A 64 22.82 21.08 -32.88
CA PHE A 64 22.84 22.25 -31.98
C PHE A 64 22.17 23.51 -32.53
N THR A 65 22.13 23.68 -33.86
CA THR A 65 21.73 24.95 -34.49
C THR A 65 20.31 24.94 -35.07
N LYS A 66 19.80 23.79 -35.54
CA LYS A 66 18.46 23.71 -36.15
C LYS A 66 17.38 23.49 -35.09
N GLN A 67 16.18 24.01 -35.37
CA GLN A 67 14.99 23.66 -34.60
C GLN A 67 14.53 22.25 -34.98
N HIS A 68 14.73 21.31 -34.07
CA HIS A 68 14.21 19.95 -34.20
C HIS A 68 12.77 19.91 -33.72
N GLY A 69 11.88 19.27 -34.48
CA GLY A 69 10.49 19.12 -34.10
C GLY A 69 10.37 18.42 -32.74
N VAL A 70 9.94 19.16 -31.72
CA VAL A 70 9.73 18.58 -30.39
C VAL A 70 8.40 17.83 -30.42
N ALA A 71 8.43 16.58 -30.87
CA ALA A 71 7.36 15.65 -30.57
C ALA A 71 7.28 15.55 -29.05
N HIS A 72 6.32 16.25 -28.46
CA HIS A 72 6.22 16.27 -27.01
C HIS A 72 6.00 14.84 -26.52
N PRO A 73 6.70 14.36 -25.47
CA PRO A 73 6.51 13.01 -24.94
C PRO A 73 5.10 12.72 -24.39
N TYR A 74 4.14 13.63 -24.59
CA TYR A 74 2.72 13.49 -24.21
C TYR A 74 1.77 13.63 -25.41
N GLY A 75 2.29 13.49 -26.63
CA GLY A 75 1.53 13.60 -27.88
C GLY A 75 1.29 15.05 -28.30
N ALA A 76 0.56 15.23 -29.40
CA ALA A 76 0.15 16.56 -29.84
C ALA A 76 -0.87 17.19 -28.88
N GLY A 77 -0.61 18.42 -28.47
CA GLY A 77 -1.60 19.27 -27.80
C GLY A 77 -2.65 19.78 -28.80
N PRO A 78 -3.67 20.53 -28.33
CA PRO A 78 -3.89 20.90 -26.93
C PRO A 78 -4.42 19.74 -26.05
N TRP A 79 -4.25 19.86 -24.73
CA TRP A 79 -4.65 18.87 -23.73
C TRP A 79 -5.84 19.34 -22.88
N PRO A 80 -6.60 18.41 -22.27
CA PRO A 80 -7.86 18.78 -21.62
C PRO A 80 -7.66 19.46 -20.26
N CYS A 81 -8.50 20.44 -19.94
CA CYS A 81 -8.65 20.88 -18.56
C CYS A 81 -9.30 19.77 -17.72
N ARG A 82 -8.79 19.54 -16.50
CA ARG A 82 -9.29 18.50 -15.59
C ARG A 82 -9.97 19.03 -14.33
N ASN A 83 -10.21 20.34 -14.26
CA ASN A 83 -10.92 20.97 -13.16
C ASN A 83 -12.45 20.85 -13.36
N PRO A 84 -13.19 20.12 -12.51
CA PRO A 84 -14.63 19.87 -12.71
C PRO A 84 -15.51 21.12 -12.63
N VAL A 85 -15.02 22.21 -12.04
CA VAL A 85 -15.76 23.48 -11.95
C VAL A 85 -15.34 24.51 -13.00
N CYS A 86 -14.41 24.15 -13.89
CA CYS A 86 -14.01 25.01 -14.99
C CYS A 86 -15.05 24.96 -16.13
N PRO A 87 -15.43 26.10 -16.75
CA PRO A 87 -16.27 26.11 -17.96
C PRO A 87 -15.69 25.33 -19.15
N TYR A 88 -14.37 25.11 -19.13
CA TYR A 88 -13.63 24.35 -20.13
C TYR A 88 -13.28 22.93 -19.66
N TYR A 89 -13.96 22.40 -18.64
CA TYR A 89 -13.74 21.05 -18.16
C TYR A 89 -13.83 20.03 -19.32
N LEU A 90 -12.80 19.18 -19.44
CA LEU A 90 -12.61 18.18 -20.50
C LEU A 90 -12.50 18.74 -21.93
N LYS A 91 -12.42 20.07 -22.10
CA LYS A 91 -12.08 20.69 -23.39
C LYS A 91 -10.58 20.87 -23.51
N ASP A 92 -10.04 20.69 -24.72
CA ASP A 92 -8.63 20.82 -25.01
C ASP A 92 -8.23 22.31 -25.11
N VAL A 93 -7.72 22.86 -24.02
CA VAL A 93 -7.39 24.29 -23.86
C VAL A 93 -5.97 24.55 -23.36
N ILE A 94 -5.22 23.48 -23.05
CA ILE A 94 -3.83 23.58 -22.60
C ILE A 94 -2.97 23.41 -23.84
N SER A 95 -2.40 24.48 -24.37
CA SER A 95 -1.57 24.43 -25.58
C SER A 95 -0.07 24.37 -25.27
N GLU A 96 0.33 24.90 -24.13
CA GLU A 96 1.72 24.97 -23.70
C GLU A 96 1.94 24.13 -22.44
N LEU A 97 3.12 23.51 -22.36
CA LEU A 97 3.52 22.71 -21.21
C LEU A 97 4.68 23.39 -20.49
N SER A 98 4.73 23.20 -19.17
CA SER A 98 5.92 23.56 -18.41
C SER A 98 7.14 22.84 -18.98
N PRO A 99 8.35 23.42 -18.87
CA PRO A 99 9.59 22.72 -19.22
C PRO A 99 9.62 21.31 -18.62
N LEU A 100 10.05 20.33 -19.42
CA LEU A 100 10.13 18.95 -18.99
C LEU A 100 11.14 18.81 -17.85
N VAL A 101 10.67 18.41 -16.67
CA VAL A 101 11.55 18.11 -15.54
C VAL A 101 11.88 16.63 -15.57
N GLN A 102 13.18 16.33 -15.62
CA GLN A 102 13.67 14.96 -15.56
C GLN A 102 13.79 14.52 -14.09
N PHE A 103 13.05 13.49 -13.70
CA PHE A 103 13.17 12.86 -12.39
C PHE A 103 13.52 11.38 -12.55
N ALA A 104 14.75 11.02 -12.16
CA ALA A 104 15.35 9.72 -12.50
C ALA A 104 15.18 9.43 -14.00
N SER A 105 14.71 8.24 -14.41
CA SER A 105 14.52 7.85 -15.81
C SER A 105 13.24 8.37 -16.47
N ARG A 106 12.48 9.28 -15.82
CA ARG A 106 11.18 9.75 -16.33
C ARG A 106 11.20 11.25 -16.59
N HIS A 107 10.66 11.65 -17.74
CA HIS A 107 10.29 13.04 -17.99
C HIS A 107 8.91 13.29 -17.38
N GLN A 108 8.69 14.48 -16.82
CA GLN A 108 7.42 14.91 -16.23
C GLN A 108 7.10 16.30 -16.77
N ALA A 109 5.88 16.49 -17.28
CA ALA A 109 5.34 17.83 -17.56
C ALA A 109 4.16 18.13 -16.64
N THR A 110 4.04 19.41 -16.31
CA THR A 110 2.87 19.98 -15.65
C THR A 110 1.99 20.62 -16.72
N PHE A 111 0.72 20.24 -16.69
CA PHE A 111 -0.34 20.70 -17.57
C PHE A 111 -1.17 21.70 -16.80
N THR A 112 -1.05 22.98 -17.13
CA THR A 112 -1.72 24.06 -16.41
C THR A 112 -2.81 24.67 -17.28
N CYS A 113 -4.05 24.68 -16.80
CA CYS A 113 -5.16 25.29 -17.51
C CYS A 113 -5.11 26.82 -17.41
N PRO A 114 -5.08 27.57 -18.54
CA PRO A 114 -5.01 29.03 -18.50
C PRO A 114 -6.32 29.67 -18.00
N HIS A 115 -7.44 28.96 -18.05
CA HIS A 115 -8.76 29.49 -17.68
C HIS A 115 -9.14 29.26 -16.21
N CYS A 116 -8.42 28.40 -15.48
CA CYS A 116 -8.74 28.11 -14.08
C CYS A 116 -7.54 27.89 -13.16
N GLY A 117 -6.33 27.84 -13.71
CA GLY A 117 -5.08 27.64 -12.97
C GLY A 117 -4.83 26.21 -12.51
N PHE A 118 -5.78 25.30 -12.74
CA PHE A 118 -5.63 23.91 -12.30
C PHE A 118 -4.46 23.26 -13.04
N ALA A 119 -3.52 22.73 -12.26
CA ALA A 119 -2.29 22.13 -12.75
C ALA A 119 -2.21 20.65 -12.35
N TYR A 120 -1.90 19.79 -13.30
CA TYR A 120 -1.72 18.37 -13.05
C TYR A 120 -0.53 17.81 -13.81
N ARG A 121 0.03 16.70 -13.31
CA ARG A 121 1.21 16.06 -13.89
C ARG A 121 0.83 14.79 -14.64
N ARG A 122 1.57 14.51 -15.72
CA ARG A 122 1.61 13.19 -16.36
C ARG A 122 3.07 12.72 -16.44
N SER A 123 3.25 11.41 -16.31
CA SER A 123 4.58 10.76 -16.34
C SER A 123 4.84 9.95 -17.61
N ARG A 124 3.81 9.76 -18.47
CA ARG A 124 3.89 9.03 -19.74
C ARG A 124 2.88 9.58 -20.72
N GLU A 125 3.14 9.38 -22.01
CA GLU A 125 2.15 9.55 -23.07
C GLU A 125 0.91 8.68 -22.82
N ARG A 126 -0.25 9.20 -23.20
CA ARG A 126 -1.53 8.50 -23.08
C ARG A 126 -2.32 8.67 -24.39
N PRO A 127 -2.97 7.59 -24.87
CA PRO A 127 -3.91 7.69 -25.99
C PRO A 127 -4.95 8.78 -25.71
N LYS A 128 -5.35 9.54 -26.75
CA LYS A 128 -6.25 10.69 -26.60
C LYS A 128 -7.53 10.36 -25.83
N SER A 129 -8.17 9.23 -26.12
CA SER A 129 -9.37 8.76 -25.42
C SER A 129 -9.21 8.62 -23.91
N LYS A 130 -8.02 8.23 -23.44
CA LYS A 130 -7.72 8.06 -22.02
C LYS A 130 -7.38 9.37 -21.30
N GLN A 131 -7.09 10.44 -22.03
CA GLN A 131 -6.70 11.73 -21.45
C GLN A 131 -7.83 12.41 -20.66
N TYR A 132 -9.08 12.01 -20.90
CA TYR A 132 -10.28 12.59 -20.28
C TYR A 132 -10.69 11.86 -18.98
N SER A 133 -10.52 10.54 -18.93
CA SER A 133 -11.01 9.69 -17.84
C SER A 133 -9.93 9.21 -16.87
N ASP A 134 -8.66 9.17 -17.30
CA ASP A 134 -7.60 8.59 -16.48
C ASP A 134 -7.32 9.41 -15.21
N GLN A 135 -6.80 8.73 -14.20
CA GLN A 135 -6.33 9.36 -12.97
C GLN A 135 -5.18 10.34 -13.28
N ILE A 136 -5.19 11.48 -12.60
CA ILE A 136 -4.18 12.52 -12.71
C ILE A 136 -3.55 12.80 -11.35
N ASP A 137 -2.29 13.23 -11.37
CA ASP A 137 -1.63 13.75 -10.17
C ASP A 137 -1.86 15.27 -10.13
N ALA A 138 -2.84 15.71 -9.35
CA ALA A 138 -3.10 17.14 -9.16
C ALA A 138 -1.91 17.78 -8.40
N MET A 139 -1.31 18.81 -9.02
CA MET A 139 -0.19 19.57 -8.47
C MET A 139 -0.67 20.86 -7.83
N ASP A 140 -1.60 21.53 -8.49
CA ASP A 140 -2.28 22.73 -8.01
C ASP A 140 -3.76 22.65 -8.41
N TYR A 141 -4.65 22.95 -7.49
CA TYR A 141 -6.09 23.00 -7.77
C TYR A 141 -6.47 24.26 -8.58
N GLY A 142 -5.63 25.30 -8.56
CA GLY A 142 -5.90 26.55 -9.26
C GLY A 142 -6.93 27.43 -8.55
N TRP A 143 -6.98 28.70 -8.94
CA TRP A 143 -7.79 29.71 -8.26
C TRP A 143 -9.28 29.36 -8.27
N LEU A 144 -9.82 28.92 -9.41
CA LEU A 144 -11.26 28.68 -9.54
C LEU A 144 -11.75 27.53 -8.66
N TRP A 145 -10.96 26.45 -8.58
CA TRP A 145 -11.27 25.33 -7.69
C TRP A 145 -11.19 25.78 -6.24
N MET A 146 -10.13 26.50 -5.86
CA MET A 146 -9.90 26.97 -4.49
C MET A 146 -10.96 27.97 -4.02
N ASP A 147 -11.40 28.89 -4.88
CA ASP A 147 -12.47 29.82 -4.57
C ASP A 147 -13.82 29.12 -4.41
N THR A 148 -14.09 28.12 -5.26
CA THR A 148 -15.29 27.30 -5.12
C THR A 148 -15.27 26.51 -3.82
N PHE A 149 -14.14 25.89 -3.47
CA PHE A 149 -13.93 25.21 -2.19
C PHE A 149 -14.22 26.13 -1.00
N LYS A 150 -13.61 27.32 -0.97
CA LYS A 150 -13.81 28.31 0.10
C LYS A 150 -15.27 28.75 0.21
N LYS A 151 -15.97 28.98 -0.90
CA LYS A 151 -17.40 29.33 -0.91
C LYS A 151 -18.25 28.20 -0.31
N MET A 152 -18.00 26.96 -0.70
CA MET A 152 -18.71 25.79 -0.18
C MET A 152 -18.48 25.61 1.33
N MET A 153 -17.23 25.75 1.78
CA MET A 153 -16.89 25.70 3.21
C MET A 153 -17.62 26.78 4.01
N LYS A 154 -17.64 28.03 3.53
CA LYS A 154 -18.37 29.14 4.17
C LYS A 154 -19.89 28.92 4.20
N SER A 155 -20.46 28.28 3.18
CA SER A 155 -21.89 27.96 3.13
C SER A 155 -22.29 26.77 4.03
N GLY A 156 -21.34 26.11 4.69
CA GLY A 156 -21.62 24.94 5.52
C GLY A 156 -21.92 23.67 4.70
N ALA A 157 -21.48 23.60 3.45
CA ALA A 157 -21.68 22.41 2.62
C ALA A 157 -21.05 21.17 3.28
N THR A 158 -21.74 20.03 3.17
CA THR A 158 -21.20 18.77 3.72
C THR A 158 -19.93 18.37 3.00
N ILE A 159 -19.01 17.69 3.70
CA ILE A 159 -17.76 17.21 3.10
C ILE A 159 -18.04 16.34 1.86
N MET A 160 -19.08 15.50 1.92
CA MET A 160 -19.46 14.65 0.80
C MET A 160 -19.88 15.45 -0.44
N HIS A 161 -20.66 16.52 -0.24
CA HIS A 161 -21.05 17.41 -1.33
C HIS A 161 -19.82 18.12 -1.94
N ILE A 162 -18.86 18.54 -1.11
CA ILE A 162 -17.61 19.13 -1.58
C ILE A 162 -16.80 18.12 -2.40
N THR A 163 -16.64 16.89 -1.91
CA THR A 163 -15.90 15.83 -2.63
C THR A 163 -16.52 15.50 -3.98
N GLU A 164 -17.84 15.45 -4.04
CA GLU A 164 -18.59 15.16 -5.26
C GLU A 164 -18.46 16.32 -6.25
N LYS A 165 -18.71 17.55 -5.80
CA LYS A 165 -18.67 18.74 -6.68
C LYS A 165 -17.27 19.04 -7.21
N LEU A 166 -16.25 18.83 -6.39
CA LEU A 166 -14.86 19.20 -6.70
C LEU A 166 -13.99 18.02 -7.15
N HIS A 167 -14.57 16.83 -7.27
CA HIS A 167 -13.92 15.58 -7.66
C HIS A 167 -12.62 15.33 -6.87
N CYS A 168 -12.67 15.52 -5.55
CA CYS A 168 -11.52 15.36 -4.68
C CYS A 168 -11.79 14.35 -3.55
N GLY A 169 -10.72 13.83 -2.94
CA GLY A 169 -10.86 12.88 -1.85
C GLY A 169 -11.26 13.53 -0.52
N PHE A 170 -11.95 12.78 0.34
CA PHE A 170 -12.29 13.20 1.71
C PHE A 170 -11.07 13.76 2.48
N LEU A 171 -9.91 13.12 2.34
CA LEU A 171 -8.67 13.55 2.99
C LEU A 171 -8.16 14.90 2.47
N THR A 172 -8.38 15.20 1.20
CA THR A 172 -8.06 16.51 0.61
C THR A 172 -8.92 17.60 1.25
N VAL A 173 -10.23 17.37 1.39
CA VAL A 173 -11.14 18.32 2.03
C VAL A 173 -10.75 18.57 3.49
N LYS A 174 -10.45 17.50 4.25
CA LYS A 174 -9.97 17.63 5.63
C LYS A 174 -8.67 18.42 5.71
N ARG A 175 -7.67 18.06 4.90
CA ARG A 175 -6.37 18.76 4.88
C ARG A 175 -6.54 20.25 4.57
N LEU A 176 -7.20 20.59 3.46
CA LEU A 176 -7.40 21.99 3.05
C LEU A 176 -8.28 22.75 4.04
N GLY A 177 -9.29 22.09 4.62
CA GLY A 177 -10.13 22.69 5.64
C GLY A 177 -9.34 23.08 6.89
N VAL A 178 -8.37 22.26 7.32
CA VAL A 178 -7.46 22.62 8.42
C VAL A 178 -6.48 23.72 7.99
N GLU A 179 -5.81 23.56 6.85
CA GLU A 179 -4.82 24.53 6.33
C GLU A 179 -5.40 25.94 6.15
N LEU A 180 -6.68 26.04 5.78
CA LEU A 180 -7.40 27.30 5.61
C LEU A 180 -8.18 27.75 6.85
N GLY A 181 -8.05 27.06 7.98
CA GLY A 181 -8.66 27.44 9.26
C GLY A 181 -10.16 27.19 9.40
N PHE A 182 -10.77 26.40 8.52
CA PHE A 182 -12.17 25.98 8.65
C PHE A 182 -12.38 24.78 9.59
N PHE A 183 -11.33 23.98 9.84
CA PHE A 183 -11.36 22.86 10.78
C PHE A 183 -10.22 22.97 11.81
N PRO A 184 -10.40 22.41 13.02
CA PRO A 184 -9.33 22.33 14.01
C PRO A 184 -8.25 21.33 13.59
N ALA A 185 -7.02 21.56 14.07
CA ALA A 185 -5.82 20.82 13.66
C ALA A 185 -5.85 19.31 13.98
N ASP A 186 -6.63 18.90 14.98
CA ASP A 186 -6.84 17.51 15.39
C ASP A 186 -7.60 16.68 14.34
N GLN A 187 -8.29 17.32 13.41
CA GLN A 187 -8.96 16.66 12.29
C GLN A 187 -8.03 16.32 11.11
N LEU A 188 -6.73 16.63 11.21
CA LEU A 188 -5.76 16.17 10.23
C LEU A 188 -5.71 14.63 10.19
N PRO A 189 -5.74 14.01 8.99
CA PRO A 189 -5.61 12.57 8.88
C PRO A 189 -4.26 12.10 9.43
N LYS A 190 -4.28 11.25 10.45
CA LYS A 190 -3.06 10.63 10.97
C LYS A 190 -2.42 9.78 9.87
N LYS A 191 -1.17 10.08 9.49
CA LYS A 191 -0.40 9.23 8.56
C LYS A 191 -0.30 7.83 9.18
N LYS A 192 -0.89 6.82 8.53
CA LYS A 192 -0.59 5.43 8.88
C LYS A 192 0.86 5.14 8.46
N PRO A 193 1.67 4.48 9.30
CA PRO A 193 3.01 4.07 8.91
C PRO A 193 2.91 3.17 7.67
N TYR A 194 3.77 3.43 6.68
CA TYR A 194 3.82 2.67 5.44
C TYR A 194 4.32 1.25 5.76
N ILE A 195 3.44 0.26 5.72
CA ILE A 195 3.83 -1.16 5.83
C ILE A 195 4.02 -1.65 4.39
N TYR A 196 5.27 -1.81 3.97
CA TYR A 196 5.60 -2.44 2.68
C TYR A 196 5.24 -3.93 2.77
N TYR A 197 4.22 -4.36 2.05
CA TYR A 197 3.99 -5.78 1.79
C TYR A 197 4.55 -6.11 0.41
N GLU A 198 5.44 -7.10 0.33
CA GLU A 198 5.94 -7.63 -0.93
C GLU A 198 4.78 -8.13 -1.80
N ARG A 199 4.70 -7.62 -3.03
CA ARG A 199 3.75 -8.13 -4.02
C ARG A 199 4.24 -9.49 -4.50
N LYS A 200 3.53 -10.55 -4.13
CA LYS A 200 3.66 -11.85 -4.79
C LYS A 200 3.34 -11.70 -6.29
N THR A 201 4.15 -12.32 -7.14
CA THR A 201 3.92 -12.44 -8.57
C THR A 201 2.60 -13.20 -8.80
N VAL A 202 1.68 -12.58 -9.53
CA VAL A 202 0.43 -13.22 -9.95
C VAL A 202 0.67 -13.82 -11.33
N PRO A 203 0.50 -15.13 -11.54
CA PRO A 203 0.59 -15.75 -12.86
C PRO A 203 -0.42 -15.12 -13.84
N GLU A 204 -0.09 -15.06 -15.13
CA GLU A 204 -1.02 -14.57 -16.15
C GLU A 204 -2.34 -15.38 -16.11
N PRO A 205 -3.50 -14.72 -16.02
CA PRO A 205 -4.77 -15.42 -15.98
C PRO A 205 -5.09 -16.01 -17.36
N ALA A 206 -5.30 -17.32 -17.41
CA ALA A 206 -5.84 -18.00 -18.58
C ALA A 206 -7.14 -17.32 -19.07
N PRO A 207 -7.43 -17.33 -20.39
CA PRO A 207 -8.65 -16.75 -20.94
C PRO A 207 -9.87 -17.40 -20.29
N LYS A 208 -10.71 -16.56 -19.67
CA LYS A 208 -11.90 -17.04 -18.98
C LYS A 208 -12.97 -17.40 -20.03
N PRO A 209 -13.55 -18.61 -19.98
CA PRO A 209 -14.66 -18.98 -20.86
C PRO A 209 -15.82 -17.98 -20.68
N THR A 210 -16.49 -17.61 -21.76
CA THR A 210 -17.62 -16.65 -21.75
C THR A 210 -18.99 -17.33 -21.85
N SER A 211 -19.04 -18.66 -21.88
CA SER A 211 -20.30 -19.41 -22.05
C SER A 211 -21.11 -19.47 -20.75
N LYS A 212 -22.43 -19.22 -20.84
CA LYS A 212 -23.40 -19.36 -19.72
C LYS A 212 -23.40 -20.78 -19.15
N ASP A 213 -23.42 -21.79 -20.01
CA ASP A 213 -23.54 -23.19 -19.59
C ASP A 213 -22.30 -23.67 -18.83
N TYR A 214 -21.12 -23.14 -19.17
CA TYR A 214 -19.88 -23.41 -18.44
C TYR A 214 -20.00 -22.98 -16.97
N TYR A 215 -20.45 -21.76 -16.71
CA TYR A 215 -20.57 -21.26 -15.34
C TYR A 215 -21.70 -21.93 -14.56
N ARG A 216 -22.81 -22.29 -15.22
CA ARG A 216 -23.88 -23.09 -14.63
C ARG A 216 -23.39 -24.47 -14.19
N ALA A 217 -22.71 -25.20 -15.08
CA ALA A 217 -22.15 -26.52 -14.79
C ALA A 217 -21.15 -26.46 -13.64
N GLN A 218 -20.25 -25.47 -13.65
CA GLN A 218 -19.28 -25.28 -12.58
C GLN A 218 -19.94 -24.95 -11.23
N TRP A 219 -21.00 -24.15 -11.21
CA TRP A 219 -21.74 -23.86 -9.98
C TRP A 219 -22.45 -25.09 -9.41
N LEU A 220 -23.08 -25.89 -10.27
CA LEU A 220 -23.69 -27.16 -9.87
C LEU A 220 -22.66 -28.15 -9.34
N GLN A 221 -21.47 -28.21 -9.95
CA GLN A 221 -20.38 -29.05 -9.47
C GLN A 221 -19.89 -28.58 -8.09
N VAL A 222 -19.68 -27.27 -7.90
CA VAL A 222 -19.34 -26.68 -6.60
C VAL A 222 -20.37 -27.04 -5.53
N MET A 223 -21.66 -27.02 -5.87
CA MET A 223 -22.75 -27.41 -4.97
C MET A 223 -22.69 -28.90 -4.61
N LYS A 224 -22.42 -29.78 -5.58
CA LYS A 224 -22.29 -31.22 -5.37
C LYS A 224 -21.08 -31.56 -4.48
N ASP A 225 -19.97 -30.85 -4.68
CA ASP A 225 -18.74 -31.04 -3.90
C ASP A 225 -18.83 -30.46 -2.48
N ASN A 226 -19.83 -29.61 -2.22
CA ASN A 226 -19.97 -28.87 -0.97
C ASN A 226 -21.42 -28.85 -0.46
N PRO A 227 -22.06 -30.01 -0.22
CA PRO A 227 -23.50 -30.12 0.03
C PRO A 227 -23.98 -29.32 1.26
N ASP A 228 -23.15 -29.23 2.31
CA ASP A 228 -23.50 -28.54 3.57
C ASP A 228 -22.97 -27.10 3.66
N SER A 229 -22.31 -26.61 2.61
CA SER A 229 -21.66 -25.31 2.64
C SER A 229 -22.66 -24.16 2.56
N SER A 230 -22.40 -23.12 3.36
CA SER A 230 -23.20 -21.89 3.30
C SER A 230 -22.95 -21.12 2.00
N ARG A 231 -23.98 -20.42 1.49
CA ARG A 231 -23.86 -19.51 0.34
C ARG A 231 -22.69 -18.53 0.48
N SER A 232 -22.49 -17.95 1.66
CA SER A 232 -21.37 -17.04 1.95
C SER A 232 -20.00 -17.72 1.84
N PHE A 233 -19.89 -18.98 2.25
CA PHE A 233 -18.67 -19.77 2.10
C PHE A 233 -18.36 -20.03 0.63
N LEU A 234 -19.36 -20.45 -0.16
CA LEU A 234 -19.21 -20.74 -1.58
C LEU A 234 -18.82 -19.48 -2.38
N ILE A 235 -19.46 -18.34 -2.11
CA ILE A 235 -19.13 -17.05 -2.73
C ILE A 235 -17.66 -16.67 -2.46
N LYS A 236 -17.20 -16.85 -1.22
CA LYS A 236 -15.83 -16.50 -0.84
C LYS A 236 -14.80 -17.43 -1.48
N ARG A 237 -15.12 -18.73 -1.60
CA ARG A 237 -14.22 -19.75 -2.14
C ARG A 237 -14.14 -19.73 -3.67
N TYR A 238 -15.24 -19.38 -4.34
CA TYR A 238 -15.38 -19.39 -5.80
C TYR A 238 -15.93 -18.04 -6.33
N PRO A 239 -15.23 -16.92 -6.06
CA PRO A 239 -15.75 -15.58 -6.36
C PRO A 239 -15.92 -15.32 -7.86
N GLY A 240 -15.14 -15.98 -8.71
CA GLY A 240 -15.22 -15.81 -10.17
C GLY A 240 -16.50 -16.37 -10.77
N ILE A 241 -16.94 -17.55 -10.32
CA ILE A 241 -18.18 -18.19 -10.79
C ILE A 241 -19.38 -17.37 -10.32
N TYR A 242 -19.40 -17.02 -9.03
CA TYR A 242 -20.42 -16.17 -8.44
C TYR A 242 -20.56 -14.83 -9.15
N LYS A 243 -19.44 -14.10 -9.33
CA LYS A 243 -19.45 -12.78 -9.95
C LYS A 243 -20.04 -12.83 -11.35
N TRP A 244 -19.61 -13.81 -12.15
CA TRP A 244 -20.07 -13.93 -13.52
C TRP A 244 -21.57 -14.24 -13.61
N LEU A 245 -22.06 -15.22 -12.82
CA LEU A 245 -23.48 -15.57 -12.78
C LEU A 245 -24.34 -14.42 -12.26
N ARG A 246 -23.86 -13.65 -11.26
CA ARG A 246 -24.58 -12.47 -10.77
C ARG A 246 -24.62 -11.30 -11.74
N GLU A 247 -23.69 -11.22 -12.69
CA GLU A 247 -23.66 -10.15 -13.70
C GLU A 247 -24.44 -10.55 -14.96
N ASN A 248 -24.58 -11.85 -15.25
CA ASN A 248 -25.07 -12.33 -16.56
C ASN A 248 -26.27 -13.30 -16.50
N ASP A 249 -26.60 -13.84 -15.31
CA ASP A 249 -27.61 -14.90 -15.14
C ASP A 249 -28.17 -14.97 -13.69
N VAL A 250 -28.72 -13.84 -13.24
CA VAL A 250 -29.14 -13.63 -11.84
C VAL A 250 -30.23 -14.60 -11.41
N ASP A 251 -31.28 -14.75 -12.21
CA ASP A 251 -32.47 -15.51 -11.85
C ASP A 251 -32.14 -17.01 -11.72
N TRP A 252 -31.34 -17.54 -12.65
CA TRP A 252 -30.88 -18.91 -12.57
C TRP A 252 -30.00 -19.14 -11.33
N TYR A 253 -29.11 -18.20 -11.01
CA TYR A 253 -28.27 -18.29 -9.82
C TYR A 253 -29.10 -18.30 -8.53
N GLU A 254 -30.10 -17.42 -8.39
CA GLU A 254 -30.95 -17.40 -7.19
C GLU A 254 -31.78 -18.68 -7.03
N ALA A 255 -32.23 -19.28 -8.13
CA ALA A 255 -32.95 -20.56 -8.12
C ALA A 255 -32.04 -21.75 -7.74
N ASN A 256 -30.74 -21.67 -8.01
CA ASN A 256 -29.78 -22.78 -7.85
C ASN A 256 -28.70 -22.53 -6.77
N ALA A 257 -28.87 -21.52 -5.92
CA ALA A 257 -27.97 -21.23 -4.80
C ALA A 257 -28.61 -21.63 -3.45
N PRO A 258 -27.81 -22.00 -2.43
CA PRO A 258 -28.33 -22.27 -1.10
C PRO A 258 -29.04 -21.04 -0.56
N LYS A 259 -30.18 -21.23 0.12
CA LYS A 259 -30.86 -20.11 0.81
C LYS A 259 -29.89 -19.48 1.81
N SER A 260 -29.80 -18.15 1.81
CA SER A 260 -28.99 -17.42 2.78
C SER A 260 -29.51 -17.71 4.19
N LYS A 261 -28.67 -18.24 5.08
CA LYS A 261 -29.02 -18.36 6.50
C LYS A 261 -29.11 -16.94 7.07
N ARG A 262 -30.30 -16.52 7.53
CA ARG A 262 -30.44 -15.28 8.31
C ARG A 262 -29.57 -15.40 9.56
N TYR A 263 -28.86 -14.33 9.91
CA TYR A 263 -28.07 -14.25 11.14
C TYR A 263 -28.94 -14.62 12.33
N THR A 264 -28.65 -15.74 12.99
CA THR A 264 -29.20 -16.04 14.32
C THR A 264 -28.65 -15.03 15.32
N VAL A 265 -29.52 -14.50 16.18
CA VAL A 265 -29.12 -13.60 17.28
C VAL A 265 -28.03 -14.29 18.10
N ARG A 266 -26.91 -13.59 18.29
CA ARG A 266 -25.75 -14.12 19.00
C ARG A 266 -26.09 -14.28 20.49
N ASN A 267 -26.07 -15.51 21.01
CA ASN A 267 -26.21 -15.76 22.45
C ASN A 267 -24.89 -15.39 23.16
N TRP A 268 -24.83 -14.22 23.76
CA TRP A 268 -23.62 -13.70 24.39
C TRP A 268 -23.19 -14.47 25.64
N ALA A 269 -24.12 -15.09 26.38
CA ALA A 269 -23.77 -15.87 27.58
C ALA A 269 -22.85 -17.06 27.21
N ASN A 270 -23.22 -17.84 26.20
CA ASN A 270 -22.38 -18.95 25.74
C ASN A 270 -21.06 -18.47 25.11
N ASN A 271 -21.04 -17.29 24.50
CA ASN A 271 -19.81 -16.71 23.94
C ASN A 271 -18.88 -16.21 25.06
N ASP A 272 -19.42 -15.74 26.18
CA ASP A 272 -18.64 -15.34 27.36
C ASP A 272 -18.00 -16.57 28.02
N ASP A 273 -18.75 -17.67 28.19
CA ASP A 273 -18.21 -18.91 28.75
C ASP A 273 -17.09 -19.50 27.86
N ASP A 274 -17.29 -19.56 26.53
CA ASP A 274 -16.24 -19.98 25.58
C ASP A 274 -15.02 -19.04 25.59
N SER A 275 -15.25 -17.73 25.72
CA SER A 275 -14.16 -16.75 25.78
C SER A 275 -13.35 -16.86 27.07
N LEU A 276 -14.01 -17.17 28.19
CA LEU A 276 -13.38 -17.38 29.49
C LEU A 276 -12.46 -18.60 29.46
N GLU A 277 -12.93 -19.73 28.93
CA GLU A 277 -12.11 -20.95 28.85
C GLU A 277 -10.89 -20.78 27.93
N LYS A 278 -11.07 -20.08 26.81
CA LYS A 278 -9.96 -19.71 25.92
C LYS A 278 -8.97 -18.76 26.59
N ALA A 279 -9.45 -17.79 27.37
CA ALA A 279 -8.58 -16.88 28.11
C ALA A 279 -7.77 -17.64 29.17
N ARG A 280 -8.40 -18.57 29.92
CA ARG A 280 -7.73 -19.43 30.91
C ARG A 280 -6.65 -20.29 30.26
N ALA A 281 -6.99 -20.97 29.17
CA ALA A 281 -6.04 -21.79 28.41
C ALA A 281 -4.85 -20.95 27.89
N ALA A 282 -5.11 -19.74 27.38
CA ALA A 282 -4.06 -18.85 26.88
C ALA A 282 -3.12 -18.37 28.00
N VAL A 283 -3.65 -17.99 29.17
CA VAL A 283 -2.84 -17.59 30.32
C VAL A 283 -2.00 -18.75 30.83
N ALA A 284 -2.58 -19.94 30.96
CA ALA A 284 -1.86 -21.15 31.37
C ALA A 284 -0.72 -21.48 30.40
N TYR A 285 -1.01 -21.44 29.09
CA TYR A 285 -0.01 -21.65 28.04
C TYR A 285 1.12 -20.61 28.09
N LEU A 286 0.79 -19.32 28.26
CA LEU A 286 1.79 -18.26 28.37
C LEU A 286 2.69 -18.41 29.59
N LYS A 287 2.18 -18.96 30.70
CA LYS A 287 2.97 -19.29 31.90
C LYS A 287 3.87 -20.51 31.68
N SER A 288 3.47 -21.47 30.85
CA SER A 288 4.24 -22.70 30.57
C SER A 288 5.26 -22.56 29.44
N LEU A 289 5.29 -21.44 28.72
CA LEU A 289 6.21 -21.25 27.60
C LEU A 289 7.68 -21.32 28.07
N PRO A 290 8.54 -22.12 27.40
CA PRO A 290 9.95 -22.17 27.72
C PRO A 290 10.66 -20.90 27.26
N GLY A 291 11.76 -20.59 27.93
CA GLY A 291 12.59 -19.43 27.61
C GLY A 291 11.99 -18.12 28.12
N ARG A 292 12.23 -17.04 27.37
CA ARG A 292 11.97 -15.69 27.86
C ARG A 292 10.47 -15.42 28.08
N PRO A 293 10.07 -14.93 29.27
CA PRO A 293 8.69 -14.56 29.60
C PRO A 293 8.00 -13.63 28.60
N VAL A 294 6.92 -14.13 27.99
CA VAL A 294 5.98 -13.32 27.18
C VAL A 294 5.01 -12.61 28.10
N TRP A 295 4.82 -11.29 27.95
CA TRP A 295 3.89 -10.51 28.79
C TRP A 295 2.48 -11.08 28.69
N ILE A 296 1.87 -11.41 29.83
CA ILE A 296 0.48 -11.83 29.94
C ILE A 296 -0.37 -10.56 30.03
N ASN A 297 -0.77 -10.03 28.87
CA ASN A 297 -1.61 -8.85 28.75
C ASN A 297 -2.78 -9.16 27.80
N ARG A 298 -3.75 -8.25 27.70
CA ARG A 298 -4.95 -8.44 26.84
C ARG A 298 -4.59 -8.89 25.42
N ARG A 299 -3.51 -8.35 24.84
CA ARG A 299 -3.10 -8.63 23.47
C ARG A 299 -2.50 -10.03 23.30
N SER A 300 -1.68 -10.48 24.25
CA SER A 300 -1.12 -11.84 24.18
C SER A 300 -2.21 -12.87 24.44
N VAL A 301 -3.08 -12.66 25.43
CA VAL A 301 -4.23 -13.55 25.66
C VAL A 301 -5.14 -13.61 24.44
N GLU A 302 -5.45 -12.47 23.81
CA GLU A 302 -6.26 -12.44 22.57
C GLU A 302 -5.62 -13.28 21.46
N LYS A 303 -4.32 -13.10 21.24
CA LYS A 303 -3.55 -13.79 20.20
C LYS A 303 -3.45 -15.30 20.46
N TYR A 304 -3.07 -15.70 21.66
CA TYR A 304 -2.79 -17.10 21.98
C TYR A 304 -4.06 -17.89 22.32
N GLY A 305 -5.14 -17.23 22.75
CA GLY A 305 -6.45 -17.85 22.97
C GLY A 305 -7.35 -17.91 21.73
N GLY A 306 -6.95 -17.30 20.61
CA GLY A 306 -7.78 -17.26 19.40
C GLY A 306 -9.08 -16.45 19.58
N LEU A 307 -9.06 -15.44 20.44
CA LEU A 307 -10.24 -14.66 20.83
C LEU A 307 -10.50 -13.54 19.82
N ASN A 308 -11.40 -13.76 18.85
CA ASN A 308 -11.67 -12.75 17.82
C ASN A 308 -12.49 -11.55 18.36
N ASN A 309 -11.98 -10.34 18.16
CA ASN A 309 -12.61 -9.07 18.58
C ASN A 309 -12.79 -8.95 20.11
N LEU A 310 -11.92 -9.56 20.91
CA LEU A 310 -12.01 -9.55 22.38
C LEU A 310 -12.19 -8.13 22.91
N TYR A 311 -11.32 -7.20 22.49
CA TYR A 311 -11.38 -5.80 22.90
C TYR A 311 -12.74 -5.14 22.65
N LYS A 312 -13.31 -5.35 21.46
CA LYS A 312 -14.60 -4.74 21.08
C LYS A 312 -15.76 -5.33 21.87
N ASN A 313 -15.70 -6.63 22.17
CA ASN A 313 -16.77 -7.31 22.89
C ASN A 313 -16.74 -6.96 24.38
N LEU A 314 -15.54 -6.85 24.98
CA LEU A 314 -15.36 -6.36 26.35
C LEU A 314 -15.84 -4.91 26.50
N ALA A 315 -15.46 -4.02 25.58
CA ALA A 315 -15.87 -2.61 25.61
C ALA A 315 -17.40 -2.41 25.47
N LYS A 316 -18.10 -3.39 24.91
CA LYS A 316 -19.57 -3.39 24.79
C LYS A 316 -20.26 -4.05 25.99
N GLY A 317 -19.51 -4.55 26.97
CA GLY A 317 -20.05 -5.25 28.13
C GLY A 317 -20.61 -6.64 27.83
N TYR A 318 -20.24 -7.24 26.69
CA TYR A 318 -20.80 -8.54 26.28
C TYR A 318 -20.16 -9.75 26.96
N LEU A 319 -18.99 -9.59 27.58
CA LEU A 319 -18.20 -10.68 28.15
C LEU A 319 -17.83 -10.39 29.62
N PRO A 320 -18.81 -10.22 30.53
CA PRO A 320 -18.54 -9.85 31.93
C PRO A 320 -17.71 -10.89 32.70
N LYS A 321 -17.90 -12.20 32.50
CA LYS A 321 -17.11 -13.23 33.17
C LYS A 321 -15.67 -13.25 32.68
N THR A 322 -15.49 -13.14 31.36
CA THR A 322 -14.15 -13.03 30.75
C THR A 322 -13.45 -11.76 31.23
N GLN A 323 -14.16 -10.63 31.34
CA GLN A 323 -13.61 -9.37 31.84
C GLN A 323 -13.09 -9.52 33.27
N ALA A 324 -13.89 -10.07 34.18
CA ALA A 324 -13.50 -10.29 35.58
C ALA A 324 -12.23 -11.15 35.69
N TYR A 325 -12.16 -12.27 34.96
CA TYR A 325 -10.98 -13.12 34.94
C TYR A 325 -9.73 -12.39 34.42
N LEU A 326 -9.87 -11.60 33.35
CA LEU A 326 -8.74 -10.86 32.79
C LEU A 326 -8.23 -9.76 33.71
N ASP A 327 -9.10 -9.12 34.48
CA ASP A 327 -8.66 -8.08 35.41
C ASP A 327 -7.81 -8.65 36.56
N GLU A 328 -7.99 -9.93 36.90
CA GLU A 328 -7.15 -10.66 37.87
C GLU A 328 -5.93 -11.33 37.25
N ALA A 329 -6.05 -11.88 36.04
CA ALA A 329 -5.03 -12.78 35.48
C ALA A 329 -3.93 -12.06 34.69
N LEU A 330 -4.14 -10.79 34.31
CA LEU A 330 -3.21 -10.03 33.49
C LEU A 330 -2.15 -9.33 34.34
N GLU A 331 -0.92 -9.35 33.85
CA GLU A 331 0.21 -8.70 34.51
C GLU A 331 0.21 -7.19 34.22
N THR A 332 0.47 -6.42 35.27
CA THR A 332 1.00 -5.06 35.15
C THR A 332 2.37 -5.07 34.46
N ASP A 333 2.83 -3.89 34.04
CA ASP A 333 4.15 -3.76 33.44
C ASP A 333 5.28 -4.04 34.44
N GLU A 334 5.06 -3.76 35.74
CA GLU A 334 5.97 -4.10 36.82
C GLU A 334 6.06 -5.60 37.06
N GLU A 335 4.93 -6.30 37.23
CA GLU A 335 4.88 -7.75 37.48
C GLU A 335 5.53 -8.54 36.34
N TRP A 336 5.26 -8.16 35.08
CA TRP A 336 5.91 -8.80 33.93
C TRP A 336 7.43 -8.60 33.93
N ARG A 337 7.92 -7.40 34.29
CA ARG A 337 9.37 -7.15 34.39
C ARG A 337 9.99 -7.95 35.53
N LYS A 338 9.34 -8.05 36.69
CA LYS A 338 9.77 -8.91 37.80
C LYS A 338 9.88 -10.36 37.36
N ARG A 339 8.87 -10.90 36.65
CA ARG A 339 8.93 -12.27 36.11
C ARG A 339 10.08 -12.48 35.11
N LYS A 340 10.38 -11.48 34.28
CA LYS A 340 11.56 -11.53 33.38
C LYS A 340 12.88 -11.54 34.15
N ILE A 341 12.98 -10.76 35.22
CA ILE A 341 14.16 -10.74 36.09
C ILE A 341 14.34 -12.13 36.72
N GLN A 342 13.28 -12.69 37.31
CA GLN A 342 13.33 -14.02 37.91
C GLN A 342 13.79 -15.09 36.91
N TRP A 343 13.24 -15.08 35.69
CA TRP A 343 13.69 -15.97 34.62
C TRP A 343 15.17 -15.76 34.26
N ALA A 344 15.60 -14.51 34.10
CA ALA A 344 16.97 -14.19 33.73
C ALA A 344 17.98 -14.62 34.80
N VAL A 345 17.65 -14.42 36.07
CA VAL A 345 18.47 -14.86 37.21
C VAL A 345 18.58 -16.38 37.22
N LYS A 346 17.46 -17.11 37.10
CA LYS A 346 17.48 -18.59 37.07
C LYS A 346 18.34 -19.13 35.92
N GLU A 347 18.16 -18.62 34.71
CA GLU A 347 18.94 -19.13 33.56
C GLU A 347 20.45 -18.82 33.69
N LEU A 348 20.81 -17.66 34.24
CA LEU A 348 22.22 -17.33 34.51
C LEU A 348 22.81 -18.21 35.61
N TYR A 349 22.03 -18.49 36.65
CA TYR A 349 22.42 -19.39 37.75
C TYR A 349 22.63 -20.82 37.25
N ASP A 350 21.65 -21.37 36.52
CA ASP A 350 21.70 -22.74 35.98
C ASP A 350 22.84 -22.92 34.95
N SER A 351 23.25 -21.84 34.28
CA SER A 351 24.38 -21.84 33.34
C SER A 351 25.74 -21.51 33.97
N GLY A 352 25.82 -21.42 35.30
CA GLY A 352 27.07 -21.17 36.04
C GLY A 352 27.66 -19.77 35.79
N ARG A 353 26.85 -18.81 35.36
CA ARG A 353 27.28 -17.42 35.11
C ARG A 353 27.10 -16.55 36.35
N ASN A 354 27.90 -15.49 36.44
CA ASN A 354 27.82 -14.54 37.56
C ASN A 354 26.49 -13.77 37.55
N LEU A 355 25.86 -13.65 38.72
CA LEU A 355 24.59 -12.92 38.90
C LEU A 355 24.81 -11.42 39.11
N LEU A 356 25.48 -10.77 38.15
CA LEU A 356 25.69 -9.32 38.18
C LEU A 356 24.45 -8.58 37.63
N LEU A 357 24.05 -7.48 38.29
CA LEU A 357 22.88 -6.69 37.87
C LEU A 357 22.90 -6.27 36.38
N PRO A 358 24.01 -5.79 35.79
CA PRO A 358 24.04 -5.48 34.36
C PRO A 358 23.81 -6.70 33.46
N GLN A 359 24.29 -7.89 33.86
CA GLN A 359 24.08 -9.12 33.08
C GLN A 359 22.62 -9.56 33.13
N ILE A 360 22.00 -9.49 34.32
CA ILE A 360 20.58 -9.79 34.51
C ILE A 360 19.71 -8.80 33.73
N GLN A 361 20.04 -7.51 33.77
CA GLN A 361 19.35 -6.48 33.01
C GLN A 361 19.37 -6.76 31.50
N VAL A 362 20.55 -7.04 30.94
CA VAL A 362 20.73 -7.35 29.52
C VAL A 362 19.97 -8.63 29.14
N LYS A 363 20.08 -9.67 29.98
CA LYS A 363 19.42 -10.96 29.76
C LYS A 363 17.91 -10.85 29.80
N ALA A 364 17.36 -10.15 30.80
CA ALA A 364 15.96 -9.79 30.86
C ALA A 364 15.57 -8.81 29.73
N SER A 365 16.53 -8.14 29.10
CA SER A 365 16.33 -7.02 28.16
C SER A 365 15.31 -6.02 28.68
N ILE A 366 15.69 -5.38 29.78
CA ILE A 366 14.98 -4.25 30.37
C ILE A 366 15.88 -3.03 30.18
N SER A 367 15.32 -1.90 29.71
CA SER A 367 16.10 -0.68 29.56
C SER A 367 16.57 -0.19 30.94
N HIS A 368 17.73 0.48 30.99
CA HIS A 368 18.33 0.92 32.25
C HIS A 368 17.34 1.74 33.10
N LYS A 369 16.63 2.69 32.49
CA LYS A 369 15.60 3.51 33.14
C LYS A 369 14.51 2.68 33.83
N LEU A 370 14.11 1.55 33.25
CA LEU A 370 13.07 0.68 33.79
C LEU A 370 13.61 -0.39 34.73
N PHE A 371 14.93 -0.60 34.76
CA PHE A 371 15.60 -1.57 35.61
C PHE A 371 15.99 -0.98 36.97
N ILE A 372 16.38 0.30 37.02
CA ILE A 372 16.75 1.00 38.27
C ILE A 372 15.72 0.76 39.39
N PRO A 373 14.39 0.93 39.18
CA PRO A 373 13.40 0.73 40.24
C PRO A 373 13.26 -0.74 40.68
N LEU A 374 13.82 -1.67 39.92
CA LEU A 374 13.74 -3.12 40.14
C LEU A 374 15.05 -3.70 40.68
N GLU A 375 16.08 -2.89 40.93
CA GLU A 375 17.38 -3.37 41.42
C GLU A 375 17.27 -4.02 42.80
N VAL A 376 16.51 -3.41 43.71
CA VAL A 376 16.28 -3.95 45.06
C VAL A 376 15.64 -5.33 44.96
N PHE A 377 14.52 -5.44 44.23
CA PHE A 377 13.86 -6.71 43.94
C PHE A 377 14.82 -7.74 43.32
N THR A 378 15.70 -7.31 42.42
CA THR A 378 16.67 -8.19 41.77
C THR A 378 17.68 -8.74 42.78
N ARG A 379 18.20 -7.90 43.69
CA ARG A 379 19.14 -8.31 44.73
C ARG A 379 18.50 -9.28 45.71
N ASP A 380 17.31 -8.95 46.21
CA ASP A 380 16.55 -9.81 47.12
C ASP A 380 16.31 -11.20 46.50
N TYR A 381 16.00 -11.24 45.20
CA TYR A 381 15.77 -12.49 44.50
C TYR A 381 17.05 -13.31 44.29
N ILE A 382 18.20 -12.66 44.04
CA ILE A 382 19.51 -13.35 43.97
C ILE A 382 19.84 -13.97 45.33
N GLU A 383 19.68 -13.22 46.41
CA GLU A 383 19.96 -13.72 47.77
C GLU A 383 19.07 -14.90 48.14
N GLN A 384 17.79 -14.87 47.77
CA GLN A 384 16.87 -15.99 47.96
C GLN A 384 17.26 -17.24 47.18
N LEU A 385 17.87 -17.08 46.00
CA LEU A 385 18.29 -18.20 45.16
C LEU A 385 19.62 -18.83 45.61
N GLN A 386 20.44 -18.08 46.36
CA GLN A 386 21.74 -18.51 46.85
C GLN A 386 21.70 -19.10 48.27
N LYS A 387 20.58 -18.93 48.99
CA LYS A 387 20.27 -19.64 50.23
C LYS A 387 19.69 -21.02 49.91
#